data_AF-A0A2G9R4D4-F1
#
_entry.id   AF-A0A2G9R4D4-F1
#
_cell.length_a   1.000
_cell.length_b   1.000
_cell.length_c   1.000
_cell.angle_alpha   90.00
_cell.angle_beta   90.00
_cell.angle_gamma   90.00
#
_symmetry.space_group_name_H-M   'P 1'
#
loop_
_entity.id
_entity.type
_entity.pdbx_description
1 polymer ?
#
loop_
_entity_poly.entity_id
_entity_poly.type
_entity_poly.pdbx_seq_one_letter_code
_entity_poly.pdbx_strand_id
1 'polypeptide(L)'
;MAVESRVTQEEIKKEPEKPIDREKTCPLLLRVFTTTNGRHHRPDEFARGNVPSSELQIYTWMDATLKELTSLVKEVYGDARKKGTHFSFAIVYPDLKRPSY
;
A
#
# COMPACT_ATOMS: atom_id res chain seq x y z
N MET A 1 35.89 22.79 19.84
CA MET A 1 34.43 22.82 19.69
C MET A 1 34.11 22.02 18.43
N ALA A 2 33.54 20.82 18.57
CA ALA A 2 33.11 20.01 17.43
C ALA A 2 31.73 20.51 17.00
N VAL A 3 31.60 20.98 15.77
CA VAL A 3 30.32 21.36 15.17
C VAL A 3 29.70 20.07 14.66
N GLU A 4 28.69 19.56 15.36
CA GLU A 4 27.86 18.46 14.86
C GLU A 4 27.02 18.97 13.69
N SER A 5 27.39 18.53 12.48
CA SER A 5 26.59 18.73 11.27
C SER A 5 25.30 17.91 11.38
N ARG A 6 24.20 18.55 11.79
CA ARG A 6 22.85 17.99 11.66
C ARG A 6 22.39 18.15 10.23
N VAL A 7 22.64 17.15 9.41
CA VAL A 7 22.00 17.02 8.10
C VAL A 7 20.50 16.85 8.34
N THR A 8 19.71 17.83 7.93
CA THR A 8 18.24 17.73 7.91
C THR A 8 17.84 16.64 6.92
N GLN A 9 16.89 15.76 7.29
CA GLN A 9 16.47 14.59 6.49
C GLN A 9 16.04 14.92 5.04
N GLU A 10 15.78 16.20 4.72
CA GLU A 10 15.31 16.66 3.41
C GLU A 10 16.36 16.61 2.29
N GLU A 11 17.66 16.54 2.60
CA GLU A 11 18.74 16.53 1.58
C GLU A 11 19.34 15.14 1.28
N ILE A 12 18.70 14.06 1.74
CA ILE A 12 19.13 12.71 1.38
C ILE A 12 18.79 12.50 -0.10
N LYS A 13 19.79 12.60 -0.99
CA LYS A 13 19.71 12.07 -2.36
C LYS A 13 19.20 10.63 -2.28
N LYS A 14 17.91 10.41 -2.57
CA LYS A 14 17.36 9.06 -2.73
C LYS A 14 18.15 8.39 -3.84
N GLU A 15 18.99 7.43 -3.48
CA GLU A 15 19.58 6.53 -4.47
C GLU A 15 18.45 5.87 -5.28
N PRO A 16 18.66 5.59 -6.58
CA PRO A 16 17.65 4.91 -7.38
C PRO A 16 17.27 3.59 -6.70
N GLU A 17 15.98 3.37 -6.52
CA GLU A 17 15.43 2.17 -5.89
C GLU A 17 15.92 0.95 -6.68
N LYS A 18 16.75 0.12 -6.02
CA LYS A 18 17.33 -1.08 -6.64
C LYS A 18 16.23 -2.13 -6.78
N PRO A 19 16.14 -2.84 -7.92
CA PRO A 19 15.17 -3.92 -8.09
C PRO A 19 15.43 -5.03 -7.06
N ILE A 20 14.35 -5.61 -6.53
CA ILE A 20 14.44 -6.66 -5.51
C ILE A 20 14.63 -8.01 -6.20
N ASP A 21 15.58 -8.81 -5.72
CA ASP A 21 15.73 -10.20 -6.13
C ASP A 21 14.60 -11.03 -5.50
N ARG A 22 13.51 -11.23 -6.25
CA ARG A 22 12.30 -11.94 -5.82
C ARG A 22 12.52 -13.44 -5.56
N GLU A 23 13.60 -14.04 -6.08
CA GLU A 23 13.92 -15.44 -5.83
C GLU A 23 14.60 -15.64 -4.47
N LYS A 24 15.42 -14.66 -4.05
CA LYS A 24 16.14 -14.72 -2.76
C LYS A 24 15.43 -14.00 -1.62
N THR A 25 14.52 -13.09 -1.94
CA THR A 25 13.81 -12.27 -0.95
C THR A 25 12.46 -12.89 -0.63
N CYS A 26 12.18 -13.17 0.65
CA CYS A 26 10.86 -13.63 1.08
C CYS A 26 9.79 -12.56 0.78
N PRO A 27 8.65 -12.92 0.16
CA PRO A 27 7.58 -11.97 -0.09
C PRO A 27 6.94 -11.47 1.21
N LEU A 28 6.42 -10.26 1.18
CA LEU A 28 5.53 -9.71 2.21
C LEU A 28 4.07 -10.08 1.90
N LEU A 29 3.26 -10.17 2.95
CA LEU A 29 1.81 -10.30 2.84
C LEU A 29 1.20 -8.90 2.83
N LEU A 30 0.73 -8.46 1.67
CA LEU A 30 0.01 -7.20 1.47
C LEU A 30 -1.50 -7.45 1.62
N ARG A 31 -2.14 -6.73 2.55
CA ARG A 31 -3.61 -6.74 2.72
C ARG A 31 -4.20 -5.58 1.93
N VAL A 32 -5.04 -5.89 0.94
CA VAL A 32 -5.70 -4.91 0.06
C VAL A 32 -7.19 -4.92 0.35
N PHE A 33 -7.76 -3.74 0.60
CA PHE A 33 -9.19 -3.58 0.81
C PHE A 33 -9.81 -2.84 -0.38
N THR A 34 -10.90 -3.37 -0.93
CA THR A 34 -11.53 -2.82 -2.14
C THR A 34 -12.93 -2.27 -1.87
N THR A 35 -13.28 -1.19 -2.57
CA THR A 35 -14.61 -0.57 -2.56
C THR A 35 -15.12 -0.34 -3.97
N THR A 36 -16.42 -0.43 -4.18
CA THR A 36 -17.09 -0.18 -5.46
C THR A 36 -17.94 1.08 -5.47
N ASN A 37 -18.07 1.76 -4.32
CA ASN A 37 -18.86 2.98 -4.12
C ASN A 37 -18.16 4.26 -4.58
N GLY A 38 -16.99 4.14 -5.23
CA GLY A 38 -16.19 5.28 -5.72
C GLY A 38 -15.46 6.07 -4.63
N ARG A 39 -15.40 5.58 -3.39
CA ARG A 39 -14.68 6.21 -2.27
C ARG A 39 -13.80 5.21 -1.54
N HIS A 40 -12.70 5.66 -0.95
CA HIS A 40 -11.91 4.82 -0.05
C HIS A 40 -12.72 4.48 1.20
N HIS A 41 -12.38 3.35 1.84
CA HIS A 41 -12.90 3.02 3.16
C HIS A 41 -12.62 4.15 4.14
N ARG A 42 -13.58 4.43 5.01
CA ARG A 42 -13.41 5.44 6.03
C ARG A 42 -12.47 4.92 7.13
N PRO A 43 -11.66 5.78 7.76
CA PRO A 43 -10.80 5.36 8.87
C PRO A 43 -11.56 4.67 10.02
N ASP A 44 -12.82 5.07 10.24
CA ASP A 44 -13.69 4.47 11.25
C ASP A 44 -14.00 2.97 11.00
N GLU A 45 -13.90 2.50 9.76
CA GLU A 45 -14.07 1.08 9.41
C GLU A 45 -12.88 0.22 9.86
N PHE A 46 -11.71 0.84 10.06
CA PHE A 46 -10.50 0.17 10.57
C PHE A 46 -10.32 0.33 12.09
N ALA A 47 -11.21 1.08 12.75
CA ALA A 47 -11.08 1.35 14.18
C ALA A 47 -11.36 0.11 15.04
N ARG A 48 -10.77 0.09 16.25
CA ARG A 48 -11.00 -0.93 17.29
C ARG A 48 -10.65 -2.36 16.85
N GLY A 49 -9.67 -2.53 15.96
CA GLY A 49 -9.23 -3.84 15.48
C GLY A 49 -10.15 -4.48 14.45
N ASN A 50 -11.19 -3.76 14.00
CA ASN A 50 -12.01 -4.19 12.88
C ASN A 50 -11.31 -3.89 11.54
N VAL A 51 -11.69 -4.65 10.52
CA VAL A 51 -11.29 -4.39 9.13
C VAL A 51 -12.50 -4.66 8.21
N PRO A 52 -12.57 -4.00 7.05
CA PRO A 52 -13.60 -4.30 6.07
C PRO A 52 -13.53 -5.76 5.58
N SER A 53 -14.68 -6.36 5.30
CA SER A 53 -14.77 -7.76 4.83
C SER A 53 -14.23 -7.98 3.41
N SER A 54 -14.07 -6.92 2.61
CA SER A 54 -13.55 -6.95 1.23
C SER A 54 -12.01 -7.01 1.19
N GLU A 55 -11.43 -7.92 1.97
CA GLU A 55 -9.98 -8.13 2.06
C GLU A 55 -9.48 -9.08 0.96
N LEU A 56 -8.41 -8.66 0.29
CA LEU A 56 -7.62 -9.45 -0.64
C LEU A 56 -6.19 -9.52 -0.11
N GLN A 57 -5.67 -10.72 0.10
CA GLN A 57 -4.30 -10.95 0.54
C GLN A 57 -3.41 -11.27 -0.65
N ILE A 58 -2.30 -10.54 -0.78
CA ILE A 58 -1.37 -10.66 -1.91
C ILE A 58 0.04 -10.90 -1.36
N TYR A 59 0.69 -11.97 -1.82
CA TYR A 59 2.12 -12.16 -1.61
C TYR A 59 2.90 -11.37 -2.65
N THR A 60 3.69 -10.39 -2.21
CA THR A 60 4.42 -9.49 -3.11
C THR A 60 5.72 -8.99 -2.49
N TRP A 61 6.39 -8.03 -3.15
CA TRP A 61 7.63 -7.42 -2.68
C TRP A 61 7.48 -5.90 -2.62
N MET A 62 8.45 -5.21 -2.01
CA MET A 62 8.40 -3.75 -1.88
C MET A 62 8.49 -3.00 -3.22
N ASP A 63 8.91 -3.67 -4.29
CA ASP A 63 8.98 -3.13 -5.65
C ASP A 63 7.68 -3.36 -6.47
N ALA A 64 6.63 -3.86 -5.83
CA ALA A 64 5.36 -4.13 -6.48
C ALA A 64 4.75 -2.88 -7.11
N THR A 65 4.42 -2.96 -8.39
CA THR A 65 3.82 -1.82 -9.11
C THR A 65 2.30 -1.80 -8.95
N LEU A 66 1.69 -0.61 -9.05
CA LEU A 66 0.23 -0.49 -9.09
C LEU A 66 -0.39 -1.28 -10.25
N LYS A 67 0.35 -1.50 -11.34
CA LYS A 67 -0.10 -2.32 -12.48
C LYS A 67 -0.16 -3.81 -12.11
N GLU A 68 0.82 -4.31 -11.37
CA GLU A 68 0.80 -5.68 -10.86
C GLU A 68 -0.37 -5.86 -9.88
N LEU A 69 -0.53 -4.93 -8.93
CA LEU A 69 -1.62 -4.97 -7.95
C LEU A 69 -3.01 -4.91 -8.64
N THR A 70 -3.21 -3.99 -9.59
CA THR A 70 -4.48 -3.93 -10.35
C THR A 70 -4.77 -5.20 -11.15
N SER A 71 -3.74 -5.89 -11.66
CA SER A 71 -3.92 -7.14 -12.40
C SER A 71 -4.43 -8.25 -11.48
N LEU A 72 -3.86 -8.38 -10.29
CA LEU A 72 -4.33 -9.33 -9.27
C LEU A 72 -5.75 -9.02 -8.80
N VAL A 73 -6.09 -7.74 -8.61
CA VAL A 73 -7.47 -7.34 -8.28
C VAL A 73 -8.46 -7.73 -9.39
N LYS A 74 -8.07 -7.58 -10.67
CA LYS A 74 -8.92 -7.98 -11.80
C LYS A 74 -9.11 -9.49 -11.93
N GLU A 75 -8.18 -10.29 -11.43
CA GLU A 75 -8.33 -11.76 -11.41
C GLU A 75 -9.48 -12.17 -10.51
N VAL A 76 -9.59 -11.54 -9.33
CA VAL A 76 -10.62 -11.82 -8.32
C VAL A 76 -11.95 -11.11 -8.63
N TYR A 77 -11.90 -9.83 -8.99
CA TYR A 77 -13.08 -9.00 -9.26
C TYR A 77 -13.31 -8.84 -10.76
N GLY A 78 -14.14 -9.72 -11.34
CA GLY A 78 -14.44 -9.72 -12.78
C GLY A 78 -14.99 -8.39 -13.31
N ASP A 79 -15.80 -7.68 -12.53
CA ASP A 79 -16.33 -6.36 -12.90
C ASP A 79 -15.25 -5.30 -13.11
N ALA A 80 -14.10 -5.45 -12.43
CA ALA A 80 -12.99 -4.52 -12.52
C ALA A 80 -12.24 -4.61 -13.88
N ARG A 81 -12.55 -5.62 -14.72
CA ARG A 81 -12.00 -5.80 -16.07
C ARG A 81 -12.64 -4.90 -17.12
N LYS A 82 -13.80 -4.28 -16.81
CA LYS A 82 -14.49 -3.39 -17.75
C LYS A 82 -13.58 -2.25 -18.22
N LYS A 83 -13.63 -1.95 -19.51
CA LYS A 83 -12.82 -0.87 -20.09
C LYS A 83 -13.27 0.46 -19.50
N GLY A 84 -12.33 1.29 -19.05
CA GLY A 84 -12.62 2.55 -18.38
C GLY A 84 -12.77 2.45 -16.86
N THR A 85 -12.64 1.26 -16.25
CA THR A 85 -12.57 1.13 -14.79
C THR A 85 -11.35 1.88 -14.24
N HIS A 86 -11.61 2.76 -13.28
CA HIS A 86 -10.58 3.54 -12.58
C HIS A 86 -10.23 2.88 -11.24
N PHE A 87 -8.94 2.81 -10.93
CA PHE A 87 -8.45 2.32 -9.64
C PHE A 87 -7.79 3.47 -8.89
N SER A 88 -8.34 3.81 -7.72
CA SER A 88 -7.72 4.76 -6.79
C SER A 88 -7.02 3.98 -5.69
N PHE A 89 -5.77 4.34 -5.39
CA PHE A 89 -4.96 3.70 -4.37
C PHE A 89 -4.74 4.63 -3.18
N ALA A 90 -4.89 4.09 -1.97
CA ALA A 90 -4.58 4.76 -0.72
C ALA A 90 -3.90 3.76 0.22
N ILE A 91 -2.95 4.25 1.02
CA ILE A 91 -2.30 3.45 2.06
C ILE A 91 -2.99 3.76 3.38
N VAL A 92 -3.45 2.72 4.07
CA VAL A 92 -3.99 2.81 5.43
C VAL A 92 -2.87 2.46 6.39
N TYR A 93 -2.56 3.35 7.33
CA TYR A 93 -1.50 3.20 8.31
C TYR A 93 -1.97 3.69 9.68
N PRO A 94 -1.48 3.15 10.80
CA PRO A 94 -1.86 3.60 12.13
C PRO A 94 -1.54 5.09 12.34
N ASP A 95 -2.48 5.85 12.89
CA ASP A 95 -2.25 7.23 13.35
C ASP A 95 -1.30 7.20 14.56
N LEU A 96 -0.18 7.89 14.45
CA LEU A 96 0.82 8.01 15.52
C LEU A 96 0.31 8.83 16.72
N LYS A 97 -0.72 9.67 16.54
CA LYS A 97 -1.23 10.59 17.55
C LYS A 97 -2.52 10.12 18.21
N ARG A 98 -3.23 9.15 17.63
CA ARG A 98 -4.52 8.66 18.12
C ARG A 98 -4.61 7.15 17.96
N PRO A 99 -5.33 6.41 18.83
CA PRO A 99 -5.55 4.98 18.69
C PRO A 99 -6.57 4.68 17.58
N SER A 100 -6.22 5.02 16.33
CA SER A 100 -6.98 4.77 15.10
C SER A 100 -6.01 4.53 13.95
N TYR A 101 -6.51 3.98 12.85
CA TYR A 101 -5.88 4.14 11.53
C TYR A 101 -6.32 5.47 10.90
#